data_AF-A0A918SBF5-F1
#
_entry.id   AF-A0A918SBF5-F1
#
_cell.length_a   1.000
_cell.length_b   1.000
_cell.length_c   1.000
_cell.angle_alpha   90.00
_cell.angle_beta   90.00
_cell.angle_gamma   90.00
#
_symmetry.space_group_name_H-M   'P 1'
#
loop_
_entity.id
_entity.type
_entity.pdbx_description
1 polymer ?
#
loop_
_entity_poly.entity_id
_entity_poly.type
_entity_poly.pdbx_seq_one_letter_code
_entity_poly.pdbx_strand_id
1 'polypeptide(L)'
;MSAVLLRLIVVGVIGLMIFFGARRIWRDWTSQFKSLDEEDKARRRARDLRERQRPDVIDLKRSDDGTYRPEDRNKNQEDDRR
;
A
#
# COMPACT_ATOMS: atom_id res chain seq x y z
N MET A 1 -45.41 -13.24 -31.65
CA MET A 1 -44.28 -12.27 -31.52
C MET A 1 -44.20 -11.64 -30.13
N SER A 2 -45.34 -11.29 -29.51
CA SER A 2 -45.44 -10.72 -28.15
C SER A 2 -44.87 -11.61 -27.02
N ALA A 3 -45.10 -12.92 -27.05
CA ALA A 3 -44.57 -13.84 -26.03
C ALA A 3 -43.03 -13.94 -26.03
N VAL A 4 -42.39 -13.80 -27.19
CA VAL A 4 -40.93 -13.80 -27.33
C VAL A 4 -40.36 -12.49 -26.79
N LEU A 5 -41.01 -11.36 -27.08
CA LEU A 5 -40.63 -10.05 -26.58
C LEU A 5 -40.70 -10.00 -25.04
N LEU A 6 -41.76 -10.54 -24.43
CA LEU A 6 -41.90 -10.61 -22.98
C LEU A 6 -40.78 -11.44 -22.33
N ARG A 7 -40.43 -12.59 -22.92
CA ARG A 7 -39.32 -13.43 -22.43
C ARG A 7 -37.97 -12.71 -22.50
N LEU A 8 -37.70 -11.99 -23.58
CA LEU A 8 -36.47 -11.21 -23.72
C LEU A 8 -36.37 -10.09 -22.69
N ILE A 9 -37.48 -9.40 -22.41
CA ILE A 9 -37.53 -8.36 -21.36
C ILE A 9 -37.27 -8.98 -19.99
N VAL A 10 -37.92 -10.09 -19.66
CA VAL A 10 -37.73 -10.77 -18.37
C VAL A 10 -36.28 -11.23 -18.19
N VAL A 11 -35.70 -11.89 -19.19
CA VAL A 11 -34.30 -12.33 -19.14
C VAL A 11 -33.36 -11.14 -19.04
N GLY A 12 -33.63 -10.05 -19.78
CA GLY A 12 -32.86 -8.81 -19.71
C GLY A 12 -32.87 -8.19 -18.33
N VAL A 13 -34.03 -8.09 -17.68
CA VAL A 13 -34.17 -7.53 -16.32
C VAL A 13 -33.45 -8.40 -15.29
N ILE A 14 -33.60 -9.71 -15.36
CA ILE A 14 -32.90 -10.65 -14.45
C ILE A 14 -31.39 -10.52 -14.63
N GLY A 15 -30.91 -10.53 -15.87
CA GLY A 15 -29.48 -10.35 -16.18
C GLY A 15 -28.94 -9.01 -15.66
N LEU A 16 -29.72 -7.93 -15.79
CA LEU A 16 -29.33 -6.61 -15.29
C LEU A 16 -29.28 -6.55 -13.76
N MET A 17 -30.21 -7.21 -13.06
CA MET A 17 -30.17 -7.34 -11.61
C MET A 17 -28.93 -8.11 -11.13
N ILE A 18 -28.62 -9.24 -11.76
CA ILE A 18 -27.43 -10.03 -11.43
C ILE A 18 -26.16 -9.21 -11.71
N PHE A 19 -26.10 -8.54 -12.86
CA PHE A 19 -24.96 -7.69 -13.23
C PHE A 19 -24.76 -6.55 -12.23
N PHE A 20 -25.81 -5.82 -11.86
CA PHE A 20 -25.71 -4.74 -10.86
C PHE A 20 -25.33 -5.26 -9.48
N GLY A 21 -25.89 -6.40 -9.06
CA GLY A 21 -25.53 -7.05 -7.80
C GLY A 21 -24.05 -7.45 -7.76
N ALA A 22 -23.58 -8.17 -8.77
CA ALA A 22 -22.18 -8.58 -8.89
C ALA A 22 -21.24 -7.37 -9.01
N ARG A 23 -21.59 -6.36 -9.83
CA ARG A 23 -20.84 -5.10 -9.98
C ARG A 23 -20.68 -4.38 -8.65
N ARG A 24 -21.73 -4.33 -7.82
CA ARG A 24 -21.70 -3.65 -6.52
C ARG A 24 -20.82 -4.39 -5.53
N ILE A 25 -20.94 -5.72 -5.44
CA ILE A 25 -20.09 -6.57 -4.60
C ILE A 25 -18.62 -6.42 -5.02
N TRP A 26 -18.34 -6.47 -6.32
CA TRP A 26 -16.97 -6.38 -6.83
C TRP A 26 -16.30 -5.04 -6.52
N ARG A 27 -17.08 -3.95 -6.52
CA ARG A 27 -16.61 -2.60 -6.12
C ARG A 27 -16.29 -2.52 -4.63
N ASP A 28 -17.08 -3.17 -3.78
CA ASP A 28 -16.81 -3.22 -2.33
C ASP A 28 -15.57 -4.05 -2.02
N TRP A 29 -15.36 -5.15 -2.75
CA TRP A 29 -14.19 -6.01 -2.57
C TRP A 29 -12.90 -5.24 -2.90
N THR A 30 -12.88 -4.43 -3.96
CA THR A 30 -11.72 -3.59 -4.28
C THR A 30 -11.46 -2.46 -3.27
N SER A 31 -12.50 -2.00 -2.56
CA SER A 31 -12.34 -0.99 -1.51
C SER A 31 -11.77 -1.56 -0.22
N GLN A 32 -12.19 -2.77 0.19
CA GLN A 32 -11.69 -3.40 1.41
C GLN A 32 -10.21 -3.81 1.32
N PHE A 33 -9.73 -4.19 0.13
CA PHE A 33 -8.31 -4.46 -0.05
C PHE A 33 -7.45 -3.20 0.07
N LYS A 34 -7.92 -2.04 -0.41
CA LYS A 34 -7.14 -0.79 -0.30
C LYS A 34 -7.00 -0.33 1.15
N SER A 35 -8.04 -0.44 1.97
CA SER A 35 -7.96 -0.08 3.39
C SER A 35 -7.02 -1.00 4.16
N LEU A 36 -7.02 -2.30 3.86
CA LEU A 36 -6.12 -3.26 4.49
C LEU A 36 -4.65 -3.03 4.08
N ASP A 37 -4.41 -2.70 2.81
CA ASP A 37 -3.06 -2.50 2.29
C ASP A 37 -2.45 -1.17 2.81
N GLU A 38 -3.26 -0.12 2.97
CA GLU A 38 -2.82 1.13 3.61
C GLU A 38 -2.52 0.94 5.11
N GLU A 39 -3.34 0.19 5.84
CA GLU A 39 -3.12 -0.13 7.25
C GLU A 39 -1.85 -0.98 7.44
N ASP A 40 -1.63 -1.99 6.62
CA ASP A 40 -0.42 -2.83 6.70
C ASP A 40 0.83 -2.04 6.34
N LYS A 41 0.76 -1.17 5.34
CA LYS A 41 1.88 -0.30 4.95
C LYS A 41 2.21 0.73 6.03
N ALA A 42 1.22 1.22 6.78
CA ALA A 42 1.43 2.07 7.94
C ALA A 42 2.08 1.29 9.10
N ARG A 43 1.60 0.07 9.41
CA ARG A 43 2.19 -0.79 10.45
C ARG A 43 3.63 -1.21 10.16
N ARG A 44 3.99 -1.44 8.89
CA ARG A 44 5.38 -1.73 8.48
C ARG A 44 6.29 -0.52 8.73
N ARG A 45 5.88 0.67 8.28
CA ARG A 45 6.65 1.91 8.51
C ARG A 45 6.88 2.22 9.99
N ALA A 46 5.87 1.97 10.84
CA ALA A 46 6.00 2.16 12.28
C ALA A 46 7.01 1.22 12.94
N ARG A 47 7.12 -0.03 12.45
CA ARG A 47 8.12 -1.00 12.95
C ARG A 47 9.53 -0.60 12.52
N ASP A 48 9.72 -0.28 11.25
CA ASP A 48 11.04 0.11 10.73
C ASP A 48 11.57 1.36 11.43
N LEU A 49 10.71 2.35 11.72
CA LEU A 49 11.09 3.55 12.47
C LEU A 49 11.53 3.24 13.91
N ARG A 50 10.94 2.23 14.55
CA ARG A 50 11.28 1.83 15.92
C ARG A 50 12.56 1.02 15.96
N GLU A 51 12.83 0.23 14.93
CA GLU A 51 14.08 -0.53 14.79
C GLU A 51 15.26 0.40 14.48
N ARG A 52 15.08 1.42 13.63
CA ARG A 52 16.11 2.45 13.36
C ARG A 52 16.47 3.33 14.56
N GLN A 53 15.57 3.45 15.54
CA GLN A 53 15.83 4.22 16.77
C GLN A 53 16.61 3.43 17.83
N ARG A 54 16.87 2.13 17.61
CA ARG A 54 17.61 1.34 18.57
C ARG A 54 19.09 1.75 18.57
N PRO A 55 19.73 1.82 19.75
CA PRO A 55 21.11 2.31 19.88
C PRO A 55 22.17 1.37 19.26
N ASP A 56 21.80 0.14 18.93
CA ASP A 56 22.61 -0.88 18.25
C ASP A 56 22.54 -0.78 16.70
N VAL A 57 21.61 0.01 16.16
CA VAL A 57 21.47 0.21 14.71
C VAL A 57 22.28 1.44 14.28
N ILE A 58 23.23 1.22 13.39
CA ILE A 58 24.09 2.26 12.81
C ILE A 58 23.68 2.47 11.35
N ASP A 59 23.44 3.72 10.96
CA ASP A 59 23.13 4.05 9.58
C ASP A 59 24.41 3.96 8.72
N LEU A 60 24.30 3.31 7.56
CA LEU A 60 25.41 3.11 6.65
C LEU A 60 25.30 4.12 5.52
N LYS A 61 26.26 5.04 5.45
CA LYS A 61 26.33 5.99 4.35
C LYS A 61 27.10 5.39 3.19
N ARG A 62 26.55 5.53 1.98
CA ARG A 62 27.25 5.17 0.75
C ARG A 62 28.35 6.19 0.48
N SER A 63 29.59 5.72 0.47
CA SER A 63 30.75 6.52 0.10
C SER A 63 30.89 6.66 -1.43
N ASP A 64 31.67 7.63 -1.88
CA ASP A 64 31.88 7.92 -3.31
C ASP A 64 32.57 6.78 -4.07
N ASP A 65 33.28 5.90 -3.35
CA ASP A 65 33.87 4.66 -3.84
C ASP A 65 32.84 3.52 -4.01
N GLY A 66 31.57 3.77 -3.68
CA GLY A 66 30.48 2.81 -3.73
C GLY A 66 30.40 1.85 -2.54
N THR A 67 31.31 1.95 -1.57
CA THR A 67 31.32 1.14 -0.35
C THR A 67 30.42 1.77 0.71
N TYR A 68 29.67 0.94 1.45
CA TYR A 68 28.87 1.41 2.59
C TYR A 68 29.71 1.35 3.86
N ARG A 69 29.85 2.47 4.56
CA ARG A 69 30.60 2.58 5.82
C ARG A 69 29.72 3.20 6.91
N PRO A 70 29.90 2.82 8.18
CA PRO A 70 29.20 3.48 9.28
C PRO A 70 29.56 4.97 9.29
N GLU A 71 28.58 5.83 9.54
CA GLU A 71 28.84 7.26 9.71
C GLU A 71 29.66 7.47 11.00
N ASP A 72 30.93 7.87 10.85
CA ASP A 72 31.79 8.20 11.98
C ASP A 72 31.18 9.39 12.74
N ARG A 73 30.53 9.13 13.89
CA ARG A 73 29.98 10.15 14.80
C ARG A 73 31.01 11.21 15.27
N ASN A 74 32.30 11.02 14.98
CA ASN A 74 33.39 11.87 15.45
C ASN A 74 33.72 13.08 14.57
N LYS A 75 33.18 13.22 13.36
CA LYS A 75 33.53 14.38 12.49
C LYS A 75 32.68 15.63 12.72
N ASN A 76 31.50 15.52 13.34
CA ASN A 76 30.63 16.68 13.56
C ASN A 76 31.02 17.55 14.77
N GLN A 77 31.94 17.13 15.63
CA GLN A 77 32.40 17.95 16.76
C GLN A 77 33.59 18.88 16.41
N GLU A 78 34.22 18.68 15.25
CA GLU A 78 35.44 19.41 14.89
C GLU A 78 35.18 20.63 13.99
N ASP A 79 34.05 20.66 13.27
CA ASP A 79 33.65 21.81 12.44
C ASP A 79 32.91 22.92 13.22
N ASP A 80 32.29 22.62 14.38
CA ASP A 80 31.61 23.63 15.21
C ASP A 80 32.59 24.48 16.07
N ARG A 81 33.91 24.27 15.94
CA ARG A 81 34.95 25.00 16.70
C ARG A 81 35.91 25.82 15.82
N ARG A 82 35.63 26.03 14.53
CA ARG A 82 36.44 26.86 13.64
C ARG A 82 35.73 28.13 13.19
#